data_AF-A0A6A3GPB2-F1
#
_entry.id   AF-A0A6A3GPB2-F1
#
_cell.length_a   1.000
_cell.length_b   1.000
_cell.length_c   1.000
_cell.angle_alpha   90.00
_cell.angle_beta   90.00
_cell.angle_gamma   90.00
#
_symmetry.space_group_name_H-M   'P 1'
#
loop_
_entity.id
_entity.type
_entity.pdbx_description
1 polymer ?
#
loop_
_entity_poly.entity_id
_entity_poly.type
_entity_poly.pdbx_seq_one_letter_code
_entity_poly.pdbx_strand_id
1 'polypeptide(L)'
;EVAKKVSETAAAPSKILFLDGVRGLAALLVVTQHSHEYMQDLNLGACAVDAFFVLSSFLLTMLFMKKSVKLLAQGASYRKWAFTLADYFSKRFFRVYPLFALVATVLWMLPDDAKHRYYLIEEPEKFDLVKVLTFDFHSRYFVLWTLPLEITFYLFIPGFVLAVLRLRQFWWVPFVPAYGWVVYEGWYTYRWDHMTLSTHAPTFAAGSMAAVVFVKLDTWIKESAFEFTGRQIRVIRAVELSALSVLLSLSFQGLFFHWIHGNIAPSTPGFPFISGLLTLVLVIEMLLPSGLSTLLEWSALRYCGKVSFSIYLLHGFVIYNLSVRSQPSYYDRIFLRFGLTLLLATLSYHVVEYPSQLVAQHVTRSLTKQELQGSTEAVHSIASKGRIVEGTITHSVGVLPKPDT
;
A
#
# COMPACT_ATOMS: atom_id res chain seq x y z
N GLU A 1 -12.70 -11.73 -38.75
CA GLU A 1 -13.47 -11.77 -37.48
C GLU A 1 -12.76 -12.40 -36.29
N VAL A 2 -11.79 -13.30 -36.46
CA VAL A 2 -11.08 -13.96 -35.33
C VAL A 2 -10.19 -12.99 -34.53
N ALA A 3 -9.64 -11.94 -35.15
CA ALA A 3 -8.80 -10.94 -34.50
C ALA A 3 -9.55 -9.95 -33.59
N LYS A 4 -10.89 -9.87 -33.68
CA LYS A 4 -11.71 -8.94 -32.88
C LYS A 4 -12.15 -9.55 -31.54
N LYS A 5 -12.01 -10.87 -31.37
CA LYS A 5 -12.51 -11.62 -30.19
C LYS A 5 -11.46 -11.81 -29.07
N VAL A 6 -10.20 -11.41 -29.29
CA VAL A 6 -9.12 -11.51 -28.29
C VAL A 6 -8.99 -10.24 -27.43
N SER A 7 -9.74 -9.19 -27.75
CA SER A 7 -9.66 -7.88 -27.07
C SER A 7 -10.61 -7.70 -25.88
N GLU A 8 -11.51 -8.65 -25.58
CA GLU A 8 -12.62 -8.42 -24.63
C GLU A 8 -12.53 -9.12 -23.27
N THR A 9 -11.43 -9.78 -22.90
CA THR A 9 -11.31 -10.42 -21.58
C THR A 9 -9.99 -10.17 -20.85
N ALA A 10 -9.41 -8.99 -21.00
CA ALA A 10 -8.58 -8.44 -19.93
C ALA A 10 -9.51 -7.80 -18.89
N ALA A 11 -10.21 -8.62 -18.10
CA ALA A 11 -10.98 -8.14 -16.96
C ALA A 11 -10.07 -7.21 -16.15
N ALA A 12 -10.43 -5.92 -16.10
CA ALA A 12 -9.73 -4.95 -15.25
C ALA A 12 -9.68 -5.56 -13.85
N PRO A 13 -8.53 -5.51 -13.15
CA PRO A 13 -8.43 -6.08 -11.81
C PRO A 13 -9.57 -5.52 -10.97
N SER A 14 -10.41 -6.40 -10.41
CA SER A 14 -11.52 -6.01 -9.56
C SER A 14 -10.96 -5.12 -8.46
N LYS A 15 -11.28 -3.83 -8.52
CA LYS A 15 -10.86 -2.89 -7.49
C LYS A 15 -11.58 -3.32 -6.21
N ILE A 16 -10.83 -3.69 -5.18
CA ILE A 16 -11.41 -4.11 -3.91
C ILE A 16 -11.88 -2.84 -3.21
N LEU A 17 -13.18 -2.56 -3.32
CA LEU A 17 -13.75 -1.24 -3.04
C LEU A 17 -13.72 -0.92 -1.54
N PHE A 18 -13.97 -1.91 -0.68
CA PHE A 18 -13.98 -1.68 0.77
C PHE A 18 -12.60 -1.24 1.30
N LEU A 19 -11.48 -1.64 0.66
CA LEU A 19 -10.14 -1.20 1.06
C LEU A 19 -9.94 0.31 0.83
N ASP A 20 -10.58 0.89 -0.20
CA ASP A 20 -10.64 2.36 -0.33
C ASP A 20 -11.42 2.96 0.86
N GLY A 21 -12.50 2.31 1.28
CA GLY A 21 -13.28 2.68 2.46
C GLY A 21 -12.45 2.74 3.74
N VAL A 22 -11.68 1.69 4.03
CA VAL A 22 -10.79 1.65 5.21
C VAL A 22 -9.76 2.78 5.16
N ARG A 23 -9.15 3.03 3.99
CA ARG A 23 -8.24 4.17 3.79
C ARG A 23 -8.91 5.51 4.03
N GLY A 24 -10.17 5.66 3.59
CA GLY A 24 -10.96 6.87 3.77
C GLY A 24 -11.28 7.13 5.24
N LEU A 25 -11.68 6.08 5.97
CA LEU A 25 -11.89 6.15 7.41
C LEU A 25 -10.60 6.54 8.13
N ALA A 26 -9.47 5.90 7.82
CA ALA A 26 -8.17 6.25 8.38
C ALA A 26 -7.81 7.73 8.14
N ALA A 27 -8.03 8.25 6.93
CA ALA A 27 -7.78 9.66 6.63
C ALA A 27 -8.62 10.60 7.50
N LEU A 28 -9.89 10.29 7.73
CA LEU A 28 -10.76 11.08 8.60
C LEU A 28 -10.32 11.00 10.06
N LEU A 29 -9.90 9.83 10.54
CA LEU A 29 -9.37 9.67 11.90
C LEU A 29 -8.10 10.50 12.15
N VAL A 30 -7.23 10.66 11.14
CA VAL A 30 -6.07 11.56 11.22
C VAL A 30 -6.51 13.02 11.40
N VAL A 31 -7.50 13.47 10.63
CA VAL A 31 -8.07 14.83 10.76
C VAL A 31 -8.68 15.02 12.14
N THR A 32 -9.43 14.04 12.65
CA THR A 32 -10.03 14.06 13.98
C THR A 32 -8.95 14.21 15.07
N GLN A 33 -7.88 13.42 15.03
CA GLN A 33 -6.79 13.49 16.01
C GLN A 33 -6.16 14.88 16.06
N HIS A 34 -5.71 15.39 14.91
CA HIS A 34 -4.95 16.64 14.83
C HIS A 34 -5.81 17.89 15.05
N SER A 35 -7.14 17.74 15.05
CA SER A 35 -8.08 18.83 15.34
C SER A 35 -7.97 19.37 16.78
N HIS A 36 -7.43 18.58 17.70
CA HIS A 36 -7.36 18.83 19.15
C HIS A 36 -8.69 19.12 19.84
N GLU A 37 -9.83 18.79 19.23
CA GLU A 37 -11.16 19.05 19.81
C GLU A 37 -12.02 17.80 19.92
N TYR A 38 -11.85 16.83 19.03
CA TYR A 38 -12.72 15.67 18.94
C TYR A 38 -11.98 14.44 19.46
N MET A 39 -12.57 13.73 20.42
CA MET A 39 -12.14 12.39 20.84
C MET A 39 -10.65 12.31 21.21
N GLN A 40 -10.14 13.34 21.90
CA GLN A 40 -8.69 13.53 22.14
C GLN A 40 -8.07 12.54 23.11
N ASP A 41 -8.89 11.93 23.97
CA ASP A 41 -8.41 10.86 24.85
C ASP A 41 -8.01 9.62 24.01
N LEU A 42 -8.58 9.47 22.81
CA LEU A 42 -8.33 8.32 21.95
C LEU A 42 -7.08 8.51 21.08
N ASN A 43 -6.34 7.43 20.87
CA ASN A 43 -5.18 7.40 19.96
C ASN A 43 -5.61 7.12 18.49
N LEU A 44 -6.57 7.90 17.98
CA LEU A 44 -7.14 7.69 16.64
C LEU A 44 -6.12 7.91 15.52
N GLY A 45 -5.23 8.90 15.68
CA GLY A 45 -4.16 9.17 14.71
C GLY A 45 -3.19 8.00 14.59
N ALA A 46 -2.80 7.39 15.72
CA ALA A 46 -1.94 6.22 15.75
C ALA A 46 -2.59 5.01 15.05
N CYS A 47 -3.85 4.73 15.36
CA CYS A 47 -4.63 3.67 14.71
C CYS A 47 -4.73 3.90 13.19
N ALA A 48 -4.93 5.15 12.77
CA ALA A 48 -5.01 5.49 11.36
C ALA A 48 -3.68 5.30 10.62
N VAL A 49 -2.55 5.66 11.24
CA VAL A 49 -1.21 5.44 10.66
C VAL A 49 -0.94 3.93 10.52
N ASP A 50 -1.26 3.13 11.54
CA ASP A 50 -1.17 1.66 11.46
C ASP A 50 -2.02 1.11 10.31
N ALA A 51 -3.25 1.61 10.17
CA ALA A 51 -4.11 1.22 9.06
C ALA A 51 -3.52 1.59 7.69
N PHE A 52 -2.92 2.78 7.54
CA PHE A 52 -2.24 3.15 6.29
C PHE A 52 -1.05 2.24 5.99
N PHE A 53 -0.19 1.95 6.97
CA PHE A 53 0.97 1.07 6.82
C PHE A 53 0.56 -0.36 6.45
N VAL A 54 -0.42 -0.92 7.15
CA VAL A 54 -0.98 -2.25 6.86
C VAL A 54 -1.60 -2.30 5.48
N LEU A 55 -2.48 -1.36 5.12
CA LEU A 55 -3.15 -1.36 3.83
C LEU A 55 -2.16 -1.18 2.69
N SER A 56 -1.14 -0.35 2.88
CA SER A 56 -0.12 -0.12 1.87
C SER A 56 0.71 -1.39 1.62
N SER A 57 1.28 -2.00 2.67
CA SER A 57 2.07 -3.21 2.51
C SER A 57 1.24 -4.40 2.03
N PHE A 58 -0.01 -4.52 2.49
CA PHE A 58 -0.95 -5.55 2.05
C PHE A 58 -1.24 -5.46 0.55
N LEU A 59 -1.71 -4.30 0.07
CA LEU A 59 -2.09 -4.12 -1.33
C LEU A 59 -0.89 -4.29 -2.26
N LEU A 60 0.26 -3.72 -1.90
CA LEU A 60 1.47 -3.79 -2.72
C LEU A 60 2.01 -5.21 -2.80
N THR A 61 2.08 -5.91 -1.67
CA THR A 61 2.52 -7.30 -1.63
C THR A 61 1.57 -8.21 -2.40
N MET A 62 0.25 -8.07 -2.22
CA MET A 62 -0.74 -8.86 -2.95
C MET A 62 -0.62 -8.66 -4.47
N LEU A 63 -0.61 -7.39 -4.92
CA LEU A 63 -0.55 -7.08 -6.35
C LEU A 63 0.77 -7.55 -6.98
N PHE A 64 1.90 -7.34 -6.29
CA PHE A 64 3.21 -7.77 -6.77
C PHE A 64 3.36 -9.29 -6.75
N MET A 65 2.81 -9.98 -5.75
CA MET A 65 2.81 -11.44 -5.67
C MET A 65 1.99 -12.07 -6.80
N LYS A 66 0.76 -11.59 -7.03
CA LYS A 66 -0.08 -12.05 -8.16
C LYS A 66 0.61 -11.84 -9.51
N LYS A 67 1.30 -10.71 -9.70
CA LYS A 67 2.08 -10.44 -10.92
C LYS A 67 3.30 -11.37 -11.02
N SER A 68 4.03 -11.55 -9.93
CA SER A 68 5.23 -12.42 -9.85
C SER A 68 4.92 -13.89 -10.14
N VAL A 69 3.81 -14.42 -9.62
CA VAL A 69 3.37 -15.80 -9.93
C VAL A 69 3.13 -15.97 -11.43
N LYS A 70 2.46 -15.02 -12.08
CA LYS A 70 2.25 -15.05 -13.54
C LYS A 70 3.56 -14.98 -14.32
N LEU A 71 4.51 -14.17 -13.88
CA LEU A 71 5.83 -14.06 -14.53
C LEU A 71 6.63 -15.36 -14.43
N LEU A 72 6.62 -16.01 -13.26
CA LEU A 72 7.29 -17.30 -13.06
C LEU A 72 6.65 -18.40 -13.91
N ALA A 73 5.32 -18.47 -13.95
CA ALA A 73 4.61 -19.45 -14.77
C ALA A 73 4.90 -19.29 -16.27
N GLN A 74 5.17 -18.08 -16.73
CA GLN A 74 5.52 -17.77 -18.13
C GLN A 74 7.01 -17.93 -18.45
N GLY A 75 7.85 -18.34 -17.50
CA GLY A 75 9.31 -18.41 -17.71
C GLY A 75 9.92 -17.05 -18.09
N ALA A 76 9.42 -15.95 -17.50
CA ALA A 76 9.80 -14.60 -17.87
C ALA A 76 11.32 -14.35 -17.80
N SER A 77 11.86 -13.70 -18.83
CA SER A 77 13.28 -13.31 -18.90
C SER A 77 13.64 -12.26 -17.84
N TYR A 78 14.93 -12.14 -17.52
CA TYR A 78 15.44 -11.12 -16.59
C TYR A 78 15.04 -9.69 -17.01
N ARG A 79 15.00 -9.43 -18.33
CA ARG A 79 14.56 -8.15 -18.89
C ARG A 79 13.11 -7.84 -18.52
N LYS A 80 12.21 -8.83 -18.61
CA LYS A 80 10.79 -8.67 -18.24
C LYS A 80 10.60 -8.42 -16.75
N TRP A 81 11.44 -9.01 -15.91
CA TRP A 81 11.51 -8.69 -14.48
C TRP A 81 11.95 -7.24 -14.22
N ALA A 82 12.99 -6.77 -14.90
CA ALA A 82 13.47 -5.40 -14.78
C ALA A 82 12.37 -4.38 -15.16
N PHE A 83 11.66 -4.59 -16.28
CA PHE A 83 10.52 -3.73 -16.67
C PHE A 83 9.37 -3.79 -15.67
N THR A 84 9.10 -4.96 -15.08
CA THR A 84 8.06 -5.09 -14.05
C THR A 84 8.40 -4.33 -12.78
N LEU A 85 9.67 -4.34 -12.36
CA LEU A 85 10.15 -3.56 -11.22
C LEU A 85 10.12 -2.05 -11.52
N ALA A 86 10.57 -1.64 -12.70
CA ALA A 86 10.48 -0.24 -13.14
C ALA A 86 9.02 0.27 -13.18
N ASP A 87 8.09 -0.55 -13.68
CA ASP A 87 6.65 -0.26 -13.66
C ASP A 87 6.10 -0.16 -12.22
N TYR A 88 6.55 -1.05 -11.32
CA TYR A 88 6.16 -0.99 -9.91
C TYR A 88 6.63 0.30 -9.26
N PHE A 89 7.92 0.63 -9.35
CA PHE A 89 8.49 1.81 -8.69
C PHE A 89 7.99 3.12 -9.30
N SER A 90 7.82 3.21 -10.62
CA SER A 90 7.28 4.41 -11.27
C SER A 90 5.87 4.71 -10.76
N LYS A 91 4.99 3.71 -10.67
CA LYS A 91 3.63 3.89 -10.10
C LYS A 91 3.64 4.38 -8.66
N ARG A 92 4.61 3.95 -7.83
CA ARG A 92 4.71 4.41 -6.44
C ARG A 92 5.27 5.82 -6.36
N PHE A 93 6.32 6.10 -7.13
CA PHE A 93 6.91 7.43 -7.22
C PHE A 93 5.85 8.47 -7.61
N PHE A 94 5.17 8.29 -8.74
CA PHE A 94 4.15 9.23 -9.21
C PHE A 94 2.87 9.25 -8.36
N ARG A 95 2.63 8.23 -7.51
CA ARG A 95 1.51 8.26 -6.57
C ARG A 95 1.79 9.15 -5.35
N VAL A 96 3.03 9.20 -4.87
CA VAL A 96 3.38 9.80 -3.57
C VAL A 96 4.26 11.05 -3.74
N TYR A 97 5.35 10.95 -4.51
CA TYR A 97 6.43 11.92 -4.49
C TYR A 97 6.04 13.31 -5.04
N PRO A 98 5.27 13.46 -6.14
CA PRO A 98 5.00 14.80 -6.69
C PRO A 98 4.21 15.72 -5.76
N LEU A 99 3.17 15.21 -5.09
CA LEU A 99 2.43 16.01 -4.12
C LEU A 99 3.26 16.26 -2.85
N PHE A 100 4.03 15.27 -2.40
CA PHE A 100 4.99 15.46 -1.31
C PHE A 100 6.00 16.58 -1.61
N ALA A 101 6.64 16.54 -2.78
CA ALA A 101 7.62 17.53 -3.20
C ALA A 101 6.99 18.92 -3.35
N LEU A 102 5.75 19.00 -3.83
CA LEU A 102 5.00 20.26 -3.88
C LEU A 102 4.77 20.83 -2.48
N VAL A 103 4.30 20.02 -1.52
CA VAL A 103 4.09 20.49 -0.14
C VAL A 103 5.40 20.92 0.50
N ALA A 104 6.48 20.15 0.35
CA ALA A 104 7.81 20.52 0.84
C ALA A 104 8.29 21.86 0.25
N THR A 105 8.06 22.08 -1.04
CA THR A 105 8.42 23.33 -1.73
C THR A 105 7.56 24.51 -1.25
N VAL A 106 6.25 24.32 -1.08
CA VAL A 106 5.35 25.34 -0.52
C VAL A 106 5.78 25.71 0.90
N LEU A 107 6.09 24.73 1.75
CA LEU A 107 6.58 24.97 3.10
C LEU A 107 7.90 25.74 3.09
N TRP A 108 8.83 25.41 2.20
CA TRP A 108 10.09 26.13 2.03
C TRP A 108 9.89 27.61 1.66
N MET A 109 8.92 27.90 0.79
CA MET A 109 8.61 29.27 0.35
C MET A 109 7.88 30.11 1.41
N LEU A 110 7.25 29.47 2.41
CA LEU A 110 6.53 30.19 3.45
C LEU A 110 7.49 30.87 4.45
N PRO A 111 7.14 32.06 4.96
CA PRO A 111 7.81 32.66 6.11
C PRO A 111 7.79 31.74 7.34
N ASP A 112 8.76 31.88 8.25
CA ASP A 112 8.92 30.98 9.40
C ASP A 112 7.72 30.99 10.35
N ASP A 113 7.08 32.15 10.53
CA ASP A 113 5.85 32.27 11.33
C ASP A 113 4.69 31.49 10.68
N ALA A 114 4.60 31.50 9.36
CA ALA A 114 3.59 30.75 8.60
C ALA A 114 3.86 29.24 8.62
N LYS A 115 5.13 28.81 8.53
CA LYS A 115 5.54 27.40 8.67
C LYS A 115 5.07 26.82 10.00
N HIS A 116 5.35 27.52 11.10
CA HIS A 116 4.91 27.13 12.43
C HIS A 116 3.38 27.14 12.55
N ARG A 117 2.74 28.24 12.10
CA ARG A 117 1.28 28.43 12.22
C ARG A 117 0.46 27.41 11.45
N TYR A 118 0.85 27.05 10.24
CA TYR A 118 0.03 26.21 9.36
C TYR A 118 0.43 24.73 9.35
N TYR A 119 1.63 24.39 9.82
CA TYR A 119 2.14 23.02 9.72
C TYR A 119 2.91 22.54 10.95
N LEU A 120 2.83 23.26 12.08
CA LEU A 120 3.44 22.92 13.36
C LEU A 120 4.94 22.58 13.28
N ILE A 121 5.68 23.30 12.42
CA ILE A 121 7.13 23.16 12.37
C ILE A 121 7.72 23.90 13.59
N GLU A 122 8.27 23.16 14.55
CA GLU A 122 8.83 23.73 15.79
C GLU A 122 10.07 24.59 15.55
N GLU A 123 10.97 24.13 14.67
CA GLU A 123 12.22 24.81 14.33
C GLU A 123 12.23 25.24 12.84
N PRO A 124 11.41 26.22 12.44
CA PRO A 124 11.23 26.60 11.04
C PRO A 124 12.52 27.15 10.39
N GLU A 125 13.40 27.77 11.18
CA GLU A 125 14.70 28.28 10.74
C GLU A 125 15.64 27.18 10.22
N LYS A 126 15.47 25.95 10.70
CA LYS A 126 16.29 24.80 10.28
C LYS A 126 15.69 24.05 9.08
N PHE A 127 14.61 24.55 8.49
CA PHE A 127 13.95 23.90 7.38
C PHE A 127 14.85 23.91 6.12
N ASP A 128 15.33 22.73 5.75
CA ASP A 128 16.16 22.53 4.56
C ASP A 128 15.39 21.70 3.53
N LEU A 129 15.07 22.32 2.39
CA LEU A 129 14.30 21.70 1.32
C LEU A 129 14.98 20.42 0.79
N VAL A 130 16.31 20.44 0.62
CA VAL A 130 17.04 19.29 0.08
C VAL A 130 16.93 18.13 1.06
N LYS A 131 17.17 18.37 2.35
CA LYS A 131 17.05 17.32 3.38
C LYS A 131 15.66 16.73 3.46
N VAL A 132 14.61 17.56 3.38
CA VAL A 132 13.22 17.08 3.34
C VAL A 132 12.99 16.21 2.10
N LEU A 133 13.35 16.70 0.90
CA LEU A 133 13.15 15.98 -0.36
C LEU A 133 13.94 14.66 -0.46
N THR A 134 15.07 14.54 0.27
CA THR A 134 15.88 13.32 0.35
C THR A 134 15.57 12.45 1.57
N PHE A 135 14.49 12.75 2.31
CA PHE A 135 14.04 11.97 3.47
C PHE A 135 15.06 11.86 4.61
N ASP A 136 15.82 12.93 4.88
CA ASP A 136 16.71 13.01 6.03
C ASP A 136 15.97 12.67 7.33
N PHE A 137 16.67 12.06 8.30
CA PHE A 137 16.04 11.60 9.53
C PHE A 137 15.49 12.74 10.39
N HIS A 138 16.20 13.85 10.47
CA HIS A 138 15.85 14.97 11.35
C HIS A 138 14.88 15.97 10.69
N SER A 139 14.79 15.99 9.36
CA SER A 139 13.91 16.88 8.61
C SER A 139 12.52 16.29 8.30
N ARG A 140 11.99 15.45 9.20
CA ARG A 140 10.72 14.73 9.03
C ARG A 140 9.55 15.45 9.70
N TYR A 141 9.27 16.68 9.30
CA TYR A 141 8.32 17.52 10.03
C TYR A 141 6.86 17.01 10.01
N PHE A 142 6.17 17.17 11.14
CA PHE A 142 4.74 16.94 11.33
C PHE A 142 4.24 15.56 10.87
N VAL A 143 3.62 15.44 9.69
CA VAL A 143 3.12 14.16 9.13
C VAL A 143 4.04 13.57 8.07
N LEU A 144 5.11 14.28 7.70
CA LEU A 144 6.04 13.85 6.65
C LEU A 144 6.90 12.64 7.10
N TRP A 145 6.98 12.37 8.40
CA TRP A 145 7.78 11.26 8.93
C TRP A 145 7.34 9.87 8.47
N THR A 146 6.08 9.70 8.08
CA THR A 146 5.56 8.41 7.61
C THR A 146 6.06 8.03 6.22
N LEU A 147 6.34 9.03 5.36
CA LEU A 147 6.72 8.80 3.96
C LEU A 147 8.05 8.07 3.78
N PRO A 148 9.16 8.43 4.47
CA PRO A 148 10.40 7.67 4.43
C PRO A 148 10.19 6.20 4.78
N LEU A 149 9.38 5.91 5.82
CA LEU A 149 9.10 4.55 6.28
C LEU A 149 8.38 3.75 5.20
N GLU A 150 7.31 4.32 4.62
CA GLU A 150 6.55 3.68 3.55
C GLU A 150 7.42 3.39 2.32
N ILE A 151 8.15 4.41 1.82
CA ILE A 151 8.97 4.28 0.61
C ILE A 151 10.09 3.25 0.83
N THR A 152 10.73 3.25 2.00
CA THR A 152 11.74 2.25 2.34
C THR A 152 11.14 0.85 2.35
N PHE A 153 9.95 0.68 2.91
CA PHE A 153 9.27 -0.61 2.90
C PHE A 153 8.86 -1.05 1.48
N TYR A 154 8.48 -0.13 0.59
CA TYR A 154 8.18 -0.45 -0.82
C TYR A 154 9.39 -1.04 -1.56
N LEU A 155 10.61 -0.63 -1.20
CA LEU A 155 11.85 -1.22 -1.74
C LEU A 155 12.05 -2.67 -1.25
N PHE A 156 11.57 -3.00 -0.05
CA PHE A 156 11.69 -4.34 0.54
C PHE A 156 10.70 -5.35 -0.05
N ILE A 157 9.49 -4.92 -0.44
CA ILE A 157 8.40 -5.79 -0.90
C ILE A 157 8.80 -6.74 -2.04
N PRO A 158 9.48 -6.30 -3.12
CA PRO A 158 9.88 -7.21 -4.18
C PRO A 158 10.78 -8.36 -3.70
N GLY A 159 11.75 -8.06 -2.83
CA GLY A 159 12.64 -9.06 -2.22
C GLY A 159 11.87 -10.03 -1.34
N PHE A 160 10.98 -9.51 -0.49
CA PHE A 160 10.08 -10.32 0.35
C PHE A 160 9.24 -11.30 -0.48
N VAL A 161 8.57 -10.81 -1.53
CA VAL A 161 7.72 -11.65 -2.39
C VAL A 161 8.53 -12.74 -3.10
N LEU A 162 9.70 -12.40 -3.64
CA LEU A 162 10.58 -13.36 -4.30
C LEU A 162 11.07 -14.44 -3.33
N ALA A 163 11.44 -14.07 -2.09
CA ALA A 163 11.82 -15.02 -1.06
C ALA A 163 10.69 -15.99 -0.73
N VAL A 164 9.46 -15.49 -0.55
CA VAL A 164 8.27 -16.34 -0.30
C VAL A 164 8.01 -17.30 -1.45
N LEU A 165 8.09 -16.83 -2.70
CA LEU A 165 7.90 -17.68 -3.88
C LEU A 165 9.01 -18.73 -4.02
N ARG A 166 10.25 -18.40 -3.63
CA ARG A 166 11.39 -19.33 -3.65
C ARG A 166 11.25 -20.47 -2.65
N LEU A 167 10.59 -20.24 -1.52
CA LEU A 167 10.33 -21.23 -0.47
C LEU A 167 9.23 -22.25 -0.86
N ARG A 168 8.46 -22.00 -1.92
CA ARG A 168 7.42 -22.89 -2.48
C ARG A 168 6.43 -23.39 -1.42
N GLN A 169 6.55 -24.67 -1.01
CA GLN A 169 5.69 -25.31 -0.01
C GLN A 169 6.13 -25.06 1.44
N PHE A 170 7.39 -24.66 1.64
CA PHE A 170 7.98 -24.41 2.97
C PHE A 170 7.84 -22.95 3.41
N TRP A 171 7.01 -22.16 2.74
CA TRP A 171 6.80 -20.74 3.06
C TRP A 171 6.26 -20.53 4.48
N TRP A 172 5.52 -21.51 5.03
CA TRP A 172 4.96 -21.44 6.38
C TRP A 172 6.02 -21.55 7.48
N VAL A 173 7.16 -22.21 7.21
CA VAL A 173 8.23 -22.45 8.19
C VAL A 173 8.81 -21.14 8.74
N PRO A 174 9.23 -20.15 7.92
CA PRO A 174 9.64 -18.84 8.44
C PRO A 174 8.46 -17.93 8.79
N PHE A 175 7.26 -18.18 8.27
CA PHE A 175 6.08 -17.35 8.53
C PHE A 175 5.55 -17.50 9.95
N VAL A 176 5.52 -18.70 10.50
CA VAL A 176 5.07 -18.94 11.88
C VAL A 176 5.91 -18.15 12.91
N PRO A 177 7.25 -18.26 12.94
CA PRO A 177 8.06 -17.46 13.86
C PRO A 177 8.02 -15.97 13.53
N ALA A 178 7.95 -15.57 12.24
CA ALA A 178 7.78 -14.17 11.88
C ALA A 178 6.46 -13.58 12.39
N TYR A 179 5.38 -14.36 12.38
CA TYR A 179 4.08 -13.92 12.90
C TYR A 179 4.13 -13.83 14.42
N GLY A 180 4.76 -14.81 15.07
CA GLY A 180 5.04 -14.75 16.51
C GLY A 180 5.85 -13.50 16.89
N TRP A 181 6.88 -13.16 16.11
CA TRP A 181 7.65 -11.93 16.26
C TRP A 181 6.80 -10.67 16.10
N VAL A 182 5.95 -10.61 15.06
CA VAL A 182 5.06 -9.47 14.82
C VAL A 182 4.09 -9.26 15.99
N VAL A 183 3.52 -10.34 16.53
CA VAL A 183 2.64 -10.29 17.70
C VAL A 183 3.41 -9.90 18.97
N TYR A 184 4.61 -10.46 19.16
CA TYR A 184 5.47 -10.15 20.29
C TYR A 184 5.86 -8.67 20.31
N GLU A 185 6.43 -8.16 19.22
CA GLU A 185 6.80 -6.74 19.10
C GLU A 185 5.58 -5.83 19.24
N GLY A 186 4.44 -6.23 18.68
CA GLY A 186 3.20 -5.49 18.84
C GLY A 186 2.72 -5.36 20.29
N TRP A 187 3.06 -6.34 21.14
CA TRP A 187 2.65 -6.38 22.54
C TRP A 187 3.66 -5.74 23.49
N TYR A 188 4.96 -5.90 23.21
CA TYR A 188 6.03 -5.55 24.14
C TYR A 188 6.85 -4.31 23.71
N THR A 189 6.78 -3.91 22.45
CA THR A 189 7.58 -2.80 21.93
C THR A 189 6.73 -1.54 21.76
N TYR A 190 7.22 -0.45 22.36
CA TYR A 190 6.60 0.85 22.25
C TYR A 190 6.90 1.50 20.90
N ARG A 191 5.89 2.17 20.34
CA ARG A 191 6.00 2.87 19.07
C ARG A 191 5.44 4.28 19.21
N TRP A 192 6.19 5.24 18.69
CA TRP A 192 5.83 6.64 18.62
C TRP A 192 6.00 7.15 17.19
N ASP A 193 5.48 8.34 16.94
CA ASP A 193 5.79 9.10 15.76
C ASP A 193 7.30 9.38 15.65
N HIS A 194 7.78 9.59 14.42
CA HIS A 194 9.18 9.90 14.09
C HIS A 194 10.23 8.82 14.42
N MET A 195 9.85 7.69 15.03
CA MET A 195 10.75 6.55 15.24
C MET A 195 11.20 5.91 13.91
N THR A 196 12.28 5.12 13.97
CA THR A 196 12.87 4.42 12.82
C THR A 196 11.95 3.35 12.23
N LEU A 197 12.23 2.93 10.99
CA LEU A 197 11.50 1.84 10.34
C LEU A 197 11.54 0.54 11.17
N SER A 198 12.61 0.26 11.92
CA SER A 198 12.73 -0.97 12.72
C SER A 198 11.59 -1.18 13.70
N THR A 199 11.11 -0.12 14.36
CA THR A 199 10.02 -0.22 15.34
C THR A 199 8.65 -0.32 14.68
N HIS A 200 8.49 0.24 13.48
CA HIS A 200 7.25 0.14 12.69
C HIS A 200 7.24 -1.04 11.71
N ALA A 201 8.36 -1.73 11.51
CA ALA A 201 8.49 -2.86 10.60
C ALA A 201 7.48 -4.00 10.88
N PRO A 202 7.16 -4.35 12.14
CA PRO A 202 6.13 -5.35 12.44
C PRO A 202 4.76 -5.02 11.84
N THR A 203 4.35 -3.75 11.84
CA THR A 203 3.09 -3.26 11.25
C THR A 203 3.08 -3.49 9.73
N PHE A 204 4.15 -3.12 9.03
CA PHE A 204 4.26 -3.37 7.59
C PHE A 204 4.38 -4.87 7.27
N ALA A 205 5.09 -5.63 8.09
CA ALA A 205 5.24 -7.08 7.96
C ALA A 205 3.88 -7.78 8.11
N ALA A 206 3.05 -7.38 9.09
CA ALA A 206 1.69 -7.89 9.27
C ALA A 206 0.88 -7.79 7.97
N GLY A 207 0.85 -6.61 7.34
CA GLY A 207 0.12 -6.43 6.07
C GLY A 207 0.68 -7.28 4.92
N SER A 208 2.00 -7.38 4.79
CA SER A 208 2.63 -8.21 3.74
C SER A 208 2.38 -9.71 3.95
N MET A 209 2.46 -10.17 5.20
CA MET A 209 2.17 -11.55 5.56
C MET A 209 0.71 -11.91 5.32
N ALA A 210 -0.21 -11.02 5.71
CA ALA A 210 -1.64 -11.18 5.46
C ALA A 210 -1.96 -11.24 3.96
N ALA A 211 -1.27 -10.45 3.13
CA ALA A 211 -1.40 -10.53 1.68
C ALA A 211 -0.94 -11.89 1.12
N VAL A 212 0.16 -12.44 1.63
CA VAL A 212 0.63 -13.78 1.26
C VAL A 212 -0.37 -14.85 1.66
N VAL A 213 -0.87 -14.80 2.90
CA VAL A 213 -1.89 -15.71 3.41
C VAL A 213 -3.14 -15.63 2.53
N PHE A 214 -3.65 -14.43 2.24
CA PHE A 214 -4.79 -14.24 1.36
C PHE A 214 -4.56 -14.84 -0.03
N VAL A 215 -3.43 -14.51 -0.69
CA VAL A 215 -3.15 -15.01 -2.05
C VAL A 215 -3.06 -16.54 -2.07
N LYS A 216 -2.42 -17.15 -1.07
CA LYS A 216 -2.30 -18.61 -0.96
C LYS A 216 -3.64 -19.28 -0.70
N LEU A 217 -4.44 -18.76 0.23
CA LEU A 217 -5.77 -19.28 0.53
C LEU A 217 -6.72 -19.12 -0.66
N ASP A 218 -6.79 -17.93 -1.28
CA ASP A 218 -7.61 -17.66 -2.46
C ASP A 218 -7.26 -18.59 -3.63
N THR A 219 -5.96 -18.85 -3.83
CA THR A 219 -5.49 -19.78 -4.87
C THR A 219 -5.91 -21.22 -4.54
N TRP A 220 -5.68 -21.68 -3.31
CA TRP A 220 -6.03 -23.04 -2.88
C TRP A 220 -7.54 -23.31 -2.94
N ILE A 221 -8.36 -22.35 -2.50
CA ILE A 221 -9.83 -22.44 -2.56
C ILE A 221 -10.29 -22.62 -4.01
N LYS A 222 -9.74 -21.82 -4.93
CA LYS A 222 -10.08 -21.88 -6.37
C LYS A 222 -9.61 -23.17 -7.03
N GLU A 223 -8.39 -23.63 -6.73
CA GLU A 223 -7.84 -24.86 -7.31
C GLU A 223 -8.54 -26.12 -6.78
N SER A 224 -8.93 -26.13 -5.51
CA SER A 224 -9.59 -27.27 -4.87
C SER A 224 -11.10 -27.28 -5.05
N ALA A 225 -11.68 -26.25 -5.68
CA ALA A 225 -13.12 -25.99 -5.72
C ALA A 225 -13.77 -26.10 -4.31
N PHE A 226 -13.06 -25.61 -3.29
CA PHE A 226 -13.49 -25.76 -1.90
C PHE A 226 -14.63 -24.80 -1.60
N GLU A 227 -15.74 -25.33 -1.07
CA GLU A 227 -16.86 -24.53 -0.59
C GLU A 227 -16.94 -24.55 0.93
N PHE A 228 -17.07 -23.38 1.54
CA PHE A 228 -17.25 -23.27 2.98
C PHE A 228 -18.63 -23.78 3.40
N THR A 229 -18.67 -24.69 4.36
CA THR A 229 -19.93 -25.09 5.00
C THR A 229 -20.51 -23.95 5.83
N GLY A 230 -21.84 -23.90 5.97
CA GLY A 230 -22.49 -22.86 6.79
C GLY A 230 -22.03 -22.81 8.25
N ARG A 231 -21.59 -23.94 8.82
CA ARG A 231 -20.98 -23.98 10.16
C ARG A 231 -19.60 -23.31 10.18
N GLN A 232 -18.74 -23.61 9.19
CA GLN A 232 -17.42 -22.97 9.05
C GLN A 232 -17.56 -21.47 8.85
N ILE A 233 -18.48 -21.01 8.00
CA ILE A 233 -18.74 -19.58 7.80
C ILE A 233 -19.10 -18.91 9.13
N ARG A 234 -20.03 -19.49 9.92
CA ARG A 234 -20.41 -18.93 11.22
C ARG A 234 -19.22 -18.84 12.20
N VAL A 235 -18.37 -19.86 12.25
CA VAL A 235 -17.16 -19.84 13.10
C VAL A 235 -16.19 -18.74 12.64
N ILE A 236 -15.93 -18.64 11.34
CA ILE A 236 -15.06 -17.60 10.77
C ILE A 236 -15.61 -16.20 11.07
N ARG A 237 -16.94 -16.01 10.94
CA ARG A 237 -17.61 -14.75 11.29
C ARG A 237 -17.57 -14.43 12.77
N ALA A 238 -17.65 -15.43 13.64
CA ALA A 238 -17.49 -15.22 15.08
C ALA A 238 -16.05 -14.73 15.38
N VAL A 239 -15.04 -15.34 14.77
CA VAL A 239 -13.64 -14.91 14.90
C VAL A 239 -13.43 -13.49 14.38
N GLU A 240 -13.99 -13.16 13.21
CA GLU A 240 -13.95 -11.82 12.64
C GLU A 240 -14.61 -10.79 13.57
N LEU A 241 -15.81 -11.07 14.07
CA LEU A 241 -16.53 -10.16 14.96
C LEU A 241 -15.78 -9.97 16.28
N SER A 242 -15.18 -11.02 16.83
CA SER A 242 -14.31 -10.91 18.01
C SER A 242 -13.09 -10.05 17.70
N ALA A 243 -12.42 -10.27 16.57
CA ALA A 243 -11.27 -9.49 16.16
C ALA A 243 -11.61 -8.00 15.94
N LEU A 244 -12.74 -7.72 15.29
CA LEU A 244 -13.28 -6.38 15.12
C LEU A 244 -13.63 -5.73 16.46
N SER A 245 -14.27 -6.47 17.37
CA SER A 245 -14.60 -5.97 18.70
C SER A 245 -13.35 -5.59 19.49
N VAL A 246 -12.33 -6.44 19.48
CA VAL A 246 -11.05 -6.13 20.14
C VAL A 246 -10.37 -4.94 19.46
N LEU A 247 -10.35 -4.89 18.13
CA LEU A 247 -9.76 -3.78 17.36
C LEU A 247 -10.43 -2.45 17.70
N LEU A 248 -11.76 -2.40 17.73
CA LEU A 248 -12.51 -1.23 18.13
C LEU A 248 -12.28 -0.90 19.61
N SER A 249 -12.19 -1.89 20.48
CA SER A 249 -11.85 -1.66 21.88
C SER A 249 -10.46 -1.02 22.02
N LEU A 250 -9.44 -1.49 21.29
CA LEU A 250 -8.11 -0.89 21.29
C LEU A 250 -8.12 0.54 20.72
N SER A 251 -8.91 0.78 19.68
CA SER A 251 -8.98 2.07 19.01
C SER A 251 -9.77 3.12 19.82
N PHE A 252 -10.75 2.68 20.61
CA PHE A 252 -11.69 3.51 21.35
C PHE A 252 -11.64 3.25 22.88
N GLN A 253 -10.43 3.09 23.44
CA GLN A 253 -10.18 3.00 24.90
C GLN A 253 -11.07 2.02 25.67
N GLY A 254 -11.19 0.79 25.20
CA GLY A 254 -11.93 -0.25 25.90
C GLY A 254 -13.45 -0.20 25.70
N LEU A 255 -13.94 0.40 24.60
CA LEU A 255 -15.36 0.52 24.22
C LEU A 255 -16.23 -0.69 24.59
N PHE A 256 -15.71 -1.91 24.42
CA PHE A 256 -16.42 -3.15 24.75
C PHE A 256 -15.98 -3.79 26.08
N PHE A 257 -14.80 -3.44 26.57
CA PHE A 257 -14.20 -4.04 27.75
C PHE A 257 -14.61 -3.32 29.05
N HIS A 258 -14.88 -2.01 29.03
CA HIS A 258 -15.35 -1.28 30.23
C HIS A 258 -16.56 -1.95 30.93
N TRP A 259 -17.42 -2.64 30.17
CA TRP A 259 -18.62 -3.30 30.67
C TRP A 259 -18.46 -4.79 31.00
N ILE A 260 -17.37 -5.44 30.56
CA ILE A 260 -17.22 -6.91 30.58
C ILE A 260 -15.94 -7.35 31.31
N HIS A 261 -14.81 -6.67 31.10
CA HIS A 261 -13.52 -7.01 31.72
C HIS A 261 -12.53 -5.85 31.61
N GLY A 262 -11.60 -5.69 32.55
CA GLY A 262 -10.53 -4.68 32.41
C GLY A 262 -9.80 -4.80 31.06
N ASN A 263 -9.38 -3.69 30.46
CA ASN A 263 -8.70 -3.71 29.17
C ASN A 263 -7.48 -4.64 29.24
N ILE A 264 -7.53 -5.75 28.50
CA ILE A 264 -6.50 -6.80 28.51
C ILE A 264 -5.24 -6.33 27.76
N ALA A 265 -5.39 -5.32 26.90
CA ALA A 265 -4.27 -4.70 26.23
C ALA A 265 -3.35 -4.04 27.28
N PRO A 266 -2.02 -4.15 27.13
CA PRO A 266 -1.10 -3.51 28.06
C PRO A 266 -1.42 -2.02 28.12
N SER A 267 -1.48 -1.46 29.32
CA SER A 267 -1.59 -0.02 29.57
C SER A 267 -0.24 0.66 29.29
N THR A 268 0.32 0.38 28.12
CA THR A 268 1.66 0.76 27.71
C THR A 268 1.61 2.12 27.00
N PRO A 269 2.49 3.08 27.35
CA PRO A 269 2.51 4.38 26.67
C PRO A 269 2.93 4.25 25.19
N GLY A 270 2.09 4.65 24.24
CA GLY A 270 2.43 4.69 22.81
C GLY A 270 1.30 4.30 21.87
N PHE A 271 1.64 4.06 20.60
CA PHE A 271 0.68 3.69 19.56
C PHE A 271 0.15 2.26 19.76
N PRO A 272 -1.17 2.05 19.82
CA PRO A 272 -1.73 0.71 19.97
C PRO A 272 -1.40 -0.15 18.76
N PHE A 273 -1.06 -1.42 18.98
CA PHE A 273 -0.80 -2.37 17.89
C PHE A 273 -2.09 -3.02 17.42
N ILE A 274 -2.75 -2.39 16.43
CA ILE A 274 -3.99 -2.90 15.84
C ILE A 274 -3.76 -3.79 14.62
N SER A 275 -2.52 -3.85 14.12
CA SER A 275 -2.17 -4.40 12.81
C SER A 275 -2.53 -5.88 12.62
N GLY A 276 -2.31 -6.71 13.65
CA GLY A 276 -2.68 -8.13 13.60
C GLY A 276 -4.20 -8.35 13.50
N LEU A 277 -4.99 -7.59 14.27
CA LEU A 277 -6.45 -7.68 14.24
C LEU A 277 -7.01 -7.10 12.94
N LEU A 278 -6.47 -5.97 12.49
CA LEU A 278 -6.87 -5.35 11.23
C LEU A 278 -6.62 -6.30 10.06
N THR A 279 -5.43 -6.88 9.97
CA THR A 279 -5.11 -7.83 8.90
C THR A 279 -5.99 -9.07 8.91
N LEU A 280 -6.34 -9.59 10.08
CA LEU A 280 -7.28 -10.71 10.21
C LEU A 280 -8.66 -10.35 9.64
N VAL A 281 -9.22 -9.19 10.03
CA VAL A 281 -10.50 -8.70 9.51
C VAL A 281 -10.42 -8.49 7.99
N LEU A 282 -9.34 -7.88 7.48
CA LEU A 282 -9.16 -7.66 6.04
C LEU A 282 -9.12 -8.98 5.26
N VAL A 283 -8.37 -9.99 5.74
CA VAL A 283 -8.28 -11.28 5.05
C VAL A 283 -9.63 -12.01 5.05
N ILE A 284 -10.37 -11.97 6.15
CA ILE A 284 -11.70 -12.60 6.22
C ILE A 284 -12.68 -11.89 5.28
N GLU A 285 -12.77 -10.55 5.31
CA GLU A 285 -13.64 -9.78 4.41
C GLU A 285 -13.29 -9.98 2.93
N MET A 286 -12.02 -10.22 2.60
CA MET A 286 -11.62 -10.51 1.22
C MET A 286 -11.99 -11.91 0.73
N LEU A 287 -12.04 -12.90 1.63
CA LEU A 287 -12.44 -14.26 1.30
C LEU A 287 -13.96 -14.42 1.35
N LEU A 288 -14.59 -13.77 2.33
CA LEU A 288 -16.01 -13.80 2.60
C LEU A 288 -16.47 -12.35 2.83
N PRO A 289 -16.97 -11.64 1.82
CA PRO A 289 -17.54 -10.30 2.01
C PRO A 289 -18.78 -10.32 2.92
N SER A 290 -18.93 -9.31 3.77
CA SER A 290 -20.04 -9.16 4.71
C SER A 290 -20.71 -7.77 4.66
N GLY A 291 -21.61 -7.51 5.60
CA GLY A 291 -22.16 -6.16 5.81
C GLY A 291 -21.10 -5.12 6.18
N LEU A 292 -19.97 -5.53 6.77
CA LEU A 292 -18.86 -4.63 7.09
C LEU A 292 -18.16 -4.10 5.83
N SER A 293 -17.80 -4.99 4.88
CA SER A 293 -17.27 -4.52 3.59
C SER A 293 -18.29 -3.66 2.86
N THR A 294 -19.57 -4.02 2.88
CA THR A 294 -20.64 -3.20 2.28
C THR A 294 -20.71 -1.80 2.89
N LEU A 295 -20.60 -1.68 4.22
CA LEU A 295 -20.56 -0.39 4.93
C LEU A 295 -19.33 0.43 4.53
N LEU A 296 -18.16 -0.20 4.45
CA LEU A 296 -16.91 0.44 4.04
C LEU A 296 -16.91 0.81 2.55
N GLU A 297 -17.72 0.13 1.73
CA GLU A 297 -17.96 0.46 0.33
C GLU A 297 -18.86 1.66 0.11
N TRP A 298 -19.31 2.32 1.18
CA TRP A 298 -20.06 3.57 1.08
C TRP A 298 -19.30 4.61 0.25
N SER A 299 -20.02 5.26 -0.66
CA SER A 299 -19.44 6.16 -1.67
C SER A 299 -18.63 7.29 -1.06
N ALA A 300 -19.06 7.85 0.07
CA ALA A 300 -18.35 8.90 0.79
C ALA A 300 -16.99 8.41 1.33
N LEU A 301 -16.96 7.25 2.01
CA LEU A 301 -15.72 6.68 2.53
C LEU A 301 -14.76 6.31 1.40
N ARG A 302 -15.27 5.73 0.31
CA ARG A 302 -14.46 5.43 -0.87
C ARG A 302 -13.90 6.69 -1.52
N TYR A 303 -14.67 7.77 -1.55
CA TYR A 303 -14.19 9.05 -2.06
C TYR A 303 -13.06 9.60 -1.18
N CYS A 304 -13.26 9.64 0.15
CA CYS A 304 -12.20 10.00 1.10
C CYS A 304 -10.97 9.09 0.93
N GLY A 305 -11.17 7.80 0.65
CA GLY A 305 -10.11 6.84 0.37
C GLY A 305 -9.31 7.12 -0.90
N LYS A 306 -10.01 7.58 -1.95
CA LYS A 306 -9.41 7.97 -3.23
C LYS A 306 -8.47 9.16 -3.05
N VAL A 307 -8.91 10.18 -2.30
CA VAL A 307 -8.15 11.41 -2.01
C VAL A 307 -7.38 11.35 -0.68
N SER A 308 -7.24 10.15 -0.09
CA SER A 308 -6.76 9.97 1.29
C SER A 308 -5.36 10.53 1.49
N PHE A 309 -4.51 10.42 0.48
CA PHE A 309 -3.14 10.91 0.52
C PHE A 309 -3.09 12.44 0.57
N SER A 310 -3.93 13.10 -0.24
CA SER A 310 -4.10 14.55 -0.20
C SER A 310 -4.70 15.02 1.13
N ILE A 311 -5.69 14.32 1.71
CA ILE A 311 -6.22 14.63 3.05
C ILE A 311 -5.08 14.53 4.09
N TYR A 312 -4.35 13.42 4.07
CA TYR A 312 -3.27 13.15 5.02
C TYR A 312 -2.18 14.22 4.96
N LEU A 313 -1.81 14.70 3.78
CA LEU A 313 -0.72 15.66 3.66
C LEU A 313 -1.16 17.12 3.91
N LEU A 314 -2.40 17.47 3.57
CA LEU A 314 -2.83 18.87 3.52
C LEU A 314 -3.68 19.32 4.71
N HIS A 315 -4.18 18.40 5.54
CA HIS A 315 -5.07 18.77 6.66
C HIS A 315 -4.43 19.75 7.65
N GLY A 316 -3.11 19.72 7.85
CA GLY A 316 -2.40 20.66 8.73
C GLY A 316 -2.68 22.12 8.36
N PHE A 317 -2.61 22.45 7.07
CA PHE A 317 -2.85 23.81 6.56
C PHE A 317 -4.25 24.35 6.87
N VAL A 318 -5.23 23.46 7.03
CA VAL A 318 -6.62 23.81 7.33
C VAL A 318 -6.87 23.83 8.83
N ILE A 319 -6.48 22.77 9.53
CA ILE A 319 -6.78 22.59 10.95
C ILE A 319 -6.10 23.67 11.81
N TYR A 320 -4.85 24.00 11.50
CA TYR A 320 -4.07 24.97 12.28
C TYR A 320 -4.27 26.42 11.80
N ASN A 321 -5.08 26.63 10.76
CA ASN A 321 -5.42 27.98 10.32
C ASN A 321 -6.19 28.73 11.41
N LEU A 322 -5.69 29.92 11.77
CA LEU A 322 -6.28 30.73 12.84
C LEU A 322 -7.76 31.06 12.57
N SER A 323 -8.13 31.37 11.33
CA SER A 323 -9.51 31.72 10.96
C SER A 323 -10.48 30.55 11.13
N VAL A 324 -10.00 29.31 11.03
CA VAL A 324 -10.80 28.10 11.27
C VAL A 324 -10.84 27.82 12.77
N ARG A 325 -9.70 27.86 13.46
CA ARG A 325 -9.58 27.58 14.88
C ARG A 325 -10.30 28.62 15.76
N SER A 326 -10.37 29.87 15.33
CA SER A 326 -10.97 30.97 16.10
C SER A 326 -12.49 31.06 15.97
N GLN A 327 -13.14 30.20 15.17
CA GLN A 327 -14.60 30.24 15.05
C GLN A 327 -15.26 29.89 16.40
N PRO A 328 -16.25 30.67 16.86
CA PRO A 328 -16.84 30.49 18.18
C PRO A 328 -17.67 29.20 18.25
N SER A 329 -18.44 28.91 17.20
CA SER A 329 -19.31 27.73 17.13
C SER A 329 -18.50 26.44 16.93
N TYR A 330 -18.77 25.45 17.76
CA TYR A 330 -18.24 24.09 17.61
C TYR A 330 -18.59 23.48 16.25
N TYR A 331 -19.83 23.71 15.79
CA TYR A 331 -20.30 23.19 14.51
C TYR A 331 -19.60 23.86 13.33
N ASP A 332 -19.30 25.15 13.42
CA ASP A 332 -18.59 25.84 12.33
C ASP A 332 -17.17 25.30 12.22
N ARG A 333 -16.49 25.04 13.35
CA ARG A 333 -15.16 24.42 13.35
C ARG A 333 -15.17 23.02 12.73
N ILE A 334 -16.15 22.16 13.06
CA ILE A 334 -16.20 20.81 12.49
C ILE A 334 -16.46 20.86 10.97
N PHE A 335 -17.43 21.66 10.52
CA PHE A 335 -17.75 21.77 9.10
C PHE A 335 -16.61 22.40 8.30
N LEU A 336 -15.95 23.43 8.85
CA LEU A 336 -14.81 24.06 8.18
C LEU A 336 -13.60 23.14 8.13
N ARG A 337 -13.23 22.47 9.23
CA ARG A 337 -12.06 21.57 9.25
C ARG A 337 -12.24 20.42 8.27
N PHE A 338 -13.34 19.69 8.33
CA PHE A 338 -13.57 18.55 7.43
C PHE A 338 -13.90 19.02 6.00
N GLY A 339 -14.75 20.03 5.84
CA GLY A 339 -15.19 20.54 4.55
C GLY A 339 -14.04 21.18 3.77
N LEU A 340 -13.26 22.09 4.37
CA LEU A 340 -12.13 22.72 3.70
C LEU A 340 -10.98 21.74 3.49
N THR A 341 -10.73 20.79 4.41
CA THR A 341 -9.73 19.73 4.18
C THR A 341 -10.12 18.87 2.99
N LEU A 342 -11.39 18.44 2.90
CA LEU A 342 -11.87 17.64 1.79
C LEU A 342 -11.87 18.42 0.47
N LEU A 343 -12.22 19.71 0.51
CA LEU A 343 -12.16 20.59 -0.66
C LEU A 343 -10.73 20.76 -1.15
N LEU A 344 -9.80 21.11 -0.26
CA LEU A 344 -8.38 21.27 -0.58
C LEU A 344 -7.78 19.96 -1.09
N ALA A 345 -8.08 18.84 -0.44
CA ALA A 345 -7.63 17.52 -0.86
C ALA A 345 -8.20 17.11 -2.22
N THR A 346 -9.46 17.44 -2.50
CA THR A 346 -10.10 17.21 -3.80
C THR A 346 -9.43 18.02 -4.90
N LEU A 347 -9.20 19.31 -4.67
CA LEU A 347 -8.53 20.18 -5.63
C LEU A 347 -7.11 19.69 -5.91
N SER A 348 -6.33 19.42 -4.86
CA SER A 348 -4.98 18.85 -4.96
C SER A 348 -4.97 17.52 -5.71
N TYR A 349 -5.93 16.64 -5.43
CA TYR A 349 -6.04 15.36 -6.12
C TYR A 349 -6.20 15.55 -7.63
N HIS A 350 -7.10 16.45 -8.06
CA HIS A 350 -7.35 16.67 -9.48
C HIS A 350 -6.24 17.44 -10.20
N VAL A 351 -5.54 18.34 -9.51
CA VAL A 351 -4.48 19.17 -10.09
C VAL A 351 -3.12 18.49 -10.10
N VAL A 352 -2.81 17.66 -9.10
CA VAL A 352 -1.46 17.11 -8.89
C VAL A 352 -1.47 15.59 -8.91
N GLU A 353 -2.24 14.98 -8.01
CA GLU A 353 -2.15 13.54 -7.74
C GLU A 353 -2.65 12.69 -8.92
N TYR A 354 -3.75 13.09 -9.55
CA TYR A 354 -4.37 12.40 -10.68
C TYR A 354 -3.57 12.56 -11.98
N PRO A 355 -3.15 13.78 -12.41
CA PRO A 355 -2.27 13.94 -13.55
C PRO A 355 -0.96 13.16 -13.41
N SER A 356 -0.37 13.18 -12.20
CA SER A 356 0.83 12.38 -11.91
C SER A 356 0.61 10.88 -12.10
N GLN A 357 -0.54 10.34 -11.65
CA GLN A 357 -0.90 8.95 -11.90
C GLN A 357 -1.12 8.65 -13.39
N LEU A 358 -1.63 9.61 -14.17
CA LEU A 358 -1.72 9.46 -15.63
C LEU A 358 -0.32 9.38 -16.25
N VAL A 359 0.65 10.19 -15.80
CA VAL A 359 2.05 10.08 -16.24
C VAL A 359 2.60 8.68 -15.96
N ALA A 360 2.33 8.12 -14.77
CA ALA A 360 2.72 6.75 -14.47
C ALA A 360 2.14 5.72 -15.45
N GLN A 361 0.88 5.88 -15.86
CA GLN A 361 0.26 5.01 -16.87
C GLN A 361 0.92 5.15 -18.25
N HIS A 362 1.33 6.35 -18.63
CA HIS A 362 2.10 6.56 -19.85
C HIS A 362 3.46 5.87 -19.78
N VAL A 363 4.17 5.99 -18.64
CA VAL A 363 5.44 5.28 -18.40
C VAL A 363 5.22 3.77 -18.51
N THR A 364 4.18 3.21 -17.88
CA THR A 364 3.82 1.78 -18.03
C THR A 364 3.68 1.37 -19.49
N ARG A 365 2.91 2.13 -20.29
CA ARG A 365 2.69 1.83 -21.71
C ARG A 365 4.00 1.88 -22.50
N SER A 366 4.87 2.84 -22.22
CA SER A 366 6.18 2.96 -22.86
C SER A 366 7.10 1.78 -22.51
N LEU A 367 7.15 1.37 -21.24
CA LEU A 367 7.93 0.22 -20.80
C LEU A 367 7.45 -1.08 -21.49
N THR A 368 6.14 -1.28 -21.59
CA THR A 368 5.57 -2.45 -22.30
C THR A 368 5.90 -2.44 -23.79
N LYS A 369 5.87 -1.27 -24.46
CA LYS A 369 6.27 -1.17 -25.88
C LYS A 369 7.75 -1.53 -26.08
N GLN A 370 8.64 -1.05 -25.22
CA GLN A 370 10.08 -1.35 -25.28
C GLN A 370 10.39 -2.82 -24.97
N GLU A 371 9.63 -3.44 -24.07
CA GLU A 371 9.71 -4.88 -23.80
C GLU A 371 9.38 -5.71 -25.04
N LEU A 372 8.29 -5.35 -25.74
CA LEU A 372 7.84 -6.03 -26.95
C LEU A 372 8.85 -5.88 -28.10
N GLN A 373 9.31 -4.65 -28.37
CA GLN A 373 10.30 -4.36 -29.41
C GLN A 373 11.60 -5.14 -29.20
N GLY A 374 12.12 -5.13 -27.97
CA GLY A 374 13.34 -5.85 -27.63
C GLY A 374 13.20 -7.38 -27.71
N SER A 375 11.99 -7.91 -27.54
CA SER A 375 11.70 -9.33 -27.74
C SER A 375 11.69 -9.68 -29.24
N THR A 376 11.10 -8.82 -30.07
CA THR A 376 11.06 -8.99 -31.54
C THR A 376 12.46 -8.92 -32.16
N GLU A 377 13.29 -7.95 -31.75
CA GLU A 377 14.68 -7.83 -32.21
C GLU A 377 15.55 -9.03 -31.79
N ALA A 378 15.37 -9.54 -30.57
CA ALA A 378 16.07 -10.74 -30.11
C ALA A 378 15.69 -11.98 -30.94
N VAL A 379 14.40 -12.14 -31.27
CA VAL A 379 13.92 -13.23 -32.13
C VAL A 379 14.48 -13.11 -33.55
N HIS A 380 14.49 -11.91 -34.14
CA HIS A 380 15.09 -11.69 -35.46
C HIS A 380 16.61 -11.93 -35.48
N SER A 381 17.33 -11.52 -34.42
CA SER A 381 18.77 -11.77 -34.28
C SER A 381 19.08 -13.27 -34.18
N ILE A 382 18.32 -14.03 -33.38
CA ILE A 382 18.49 -15.49 -33.25
C ILE A 382 18.16 -16.19 -34.57
N ALA A 383 17.07 -15.81 -35.26
CA ALA A 383 16.71 -16.36 -36.55
C ALA A 383 17.77 -16.07 -37.64
N SER A 384 18.38 -14.87 -37.61
CA SER A 384 19.47 -14.52 -38.53
C SER A 384 20.73 -15.35 -38.27
N LYS A 385 21.09 -15.60 -37.01
CA LYS A 385 22.21 -16.48 -36.65
C LYS A 385 21.95 -17.95 -36.98
N GLY A 386 20.71 -18.43 -36.81
CA GLY A 386 20.31 -19.79 -37.20
C GLY A 386 20.48 -20.05 -38.70
N ARG A 387 20.09 -19.09 -39.55
CA ARG A 387 20.31 -19.19 -41.01
C ARG A 387 21.79 -19.17 -41.41
N ILE A 388 22.64 -18.43 -40.70
CA ILE A 388 24.08 -18.42 -40.97
C ILE A 388 24.71 -19.78 -40.63
N VAL A 389 24.24 -20.46 -39.58
CA VAL A 389 24.71 -21.80 -39.21
C VAL A 389 24.23 -22.88 -40.19
N GLU A 390 22.97 -22.85 -40.66
CA GLU A 390 22.48 -23.77 -41.71
C GLU A 390 23.16 -23.54 -43.08
N GLY A 391 23.48 -22.28 -43.42
CA GLY A 391 24.25 -21.95 -44.63
C GLY A 391 25.71 -22.40 -44.59
N THR A 392 26.27 -22.65 -43.40
CA THR A 392 27.65 -23.13 -43.24
C THR A 392 27.73 -24.66 -43.27
N ILE A 393 26.69 -25.38 -42.85
CA ILE A 393 26.64 -26.86 -42.86
C ILE A 393 26.36 -27.41 -44.28
N THR A 394 25.76 -26.62 -45.16
CA THR A 394 25.44 -27.02 -46.54
C THR A 394 26.63 -26.98 -47.52
N HIS A 395 27.82 -26.53 -47.09
CA HIS A 395 29.01 -26.42 -47.94
C HIS A 395 30.10 -27.50 -47.70
N SER A 396 29.87 -28.54 -46.89
CA SER A 396 30.90 -29.56 -46.58
C SER A 396 30.58 -31.01 -46.99
N VAL A 397 29.55 -31.27 -47.81
CA VAL A 397 29.35 -32.60 -48.40
C VAL A 397 30.19 -32.71 -49.67
N GLY A 398 31.45 -33.10 -49.48
CA GLY A 398 32.37 -33.46 -50.55
C GLY A 398 31.85 -34.64 -51.36
N VAL A 399 31.81 -34.43 -52.68
CA VAL A 399 31.53 -35.43 -53.71
C VAL A 399 32.59 -36.53 -53.63
N LEU A 400 32.20 -37.75 -53.26
CA LEU A 400 33.00 -38.96 -53.44
C LEU A 400 32.85 -39.45 -54.90
N PRO A 401 33.94 -39.71 -55.65
CA PRO A 401 33.83 -40.27 -56.99
C PRO A 401 33.54 -41.78 -56.91
N LYS A 402 32.68 -42.25 -57.83
CA LYS A 402 32.40 -43.67 -58.09
C LYS A 402 33.68 -44.42 -58.50
N PRO A 403 33.84 -45.70 -58.13
CA PRO A 403 34.86 -46.54 -58.72
C PRO A 403 34.36 -47.14 -60.04
N ASP A 404 35.18 -47.04 -61.07
CA ASP A 404 35.10 -47.90 -62.26
C ASP A 404 35.89 -49.19 -61.99
N THR A 405 35.35 -50.29 -62.52
CA THR A 405 35.80 -51.70 -62.53
C THR A 405 35.59 -52.55 -61.28
#